data_AF-A0A158M0V0-F1
#
_entry.id   AF-A0A158M0V0-F1
#
_cell.length_a   1.000
_cell.length_b   1.000
_cell.length_c   1.000
_cell.angle_alpha   90.00
_cell.angle_beta   90.00
_cell.angle_gamma   90.00
#
_symmetry.space_group_name_H-M   'P 1'
#
loop_
_entity.id
_entity.type
_entity.pdbx_description
1 polymer ?
#
loop_
_entity_poly.entity_id
_entity_poly.type
_entity_poly.pdbx_seq_one_letter_code
_entity_poly.pdbx_strand_id
1 'polypeptide(L)' 'MIHDMYLMQVKTPAESKAPWDYYKVVATLPGEEVYTKLSESTCKLVKK' A
#
# COMPACT_ATOMS: atom_id res chain seq x y z
N MET A 1 8.94 9.57 -6.79
CA MET A 1 7.93 8.85 -7.61
C MET A 1 6.85 8.34 -6.67
N ILE A 2 5.60 8.44 -7.09
CA ILE A 2 4.45 7.86 -6.38
C ILE A 2 4.32 6.41 -6.85
N HIS A 3 4.06 5.48 -5.92
CA HIS A 3 3.93 4.06 -6.22
C HIS A 3 2.57 3.56 -5.79
N ASP A 4 2.04 2.56 -6.48
CA ASP A 4 0.82 1.91 -6.02
C ASP A 4 1.08 1.11 -4.75
N MET A 5 0.10 1.13 -3.86
CA MET A 5 0.11 0.38 -2.61
C MET A 5 -0.79 -0.85 -2.74
N TYR A 6 -0.49 -1.92 -2.01
CA TYR A 6 -1.31 -3.14 -2.03
C TYR A 6 -1.88 -3.39 -0.64
N LEU A 7 -3.20 -3.56 -0.56
CA LEU A 7 -3.85 -4.09 0.63
C LEU A 7 -3.66 -5.61 0.62
N MET A 8 -2.95 -6.12 1.61
CA MET A 8 -2.67 -7.54 1.75
C MET A 8 -3.43 -8.16 2.92
N GLN A 9 -3.91 -9.38 2.74
CA GLN A 9 -4.52 -10.18 3.80
C GLN A 9 -3.68 -11.43 4.06
N VAL A 10 -3.48 -11.73 5.34
CA VAL A 10 -2.82 -12.97 5.77
C VAL A 10 -3.66 -14.18 5.35
N LYS A 11 -3.01 -15.13 4.68
CA LYS A 11 -3.58 -16.41 4.26
C LYS A 11 -3.83 -17.31 5.47
N THR A 12 -4.85 -18.16 5.36
CA THR A 12 -5.05 -19.27 6.30
C THR A 12 -3.96 -20.34 6.12
N PRO A 13 -3.73 -21.22 7.11
CA PRO A 13 -2.73 -22.28 6.99
C PRO A 13 -2.95 -23.21 5.78
N ALA A 14 -4.21 -23.45 5.40
CA ALA A 14 -4.56 -24.27 4.24
C ALA A 14 -4.28 -23.59 2.88
N GLU A 15 -4.22 -22.25 2.85
CA GLU A 15 -3.96 -21.46 1.63
C GLU A 15 -2.45 -21.24 1.37
N SER A 16 -1.59 -21.41 2.38
CA SER A 16 -0.13 -21.23 2.27
C SER A 16 0.54 -22.49 1.72
N LYS A 17 1.01 -22.44 0.47
CA LYS A 17 1.50 -23.63 -0.25
C LYS A 17 3.00 -23.85 -0.23
N ALA A 18 3.76 -22.83 0.18
CA ALA A 18 5.21 -22.87 0.19
C ALA A 18 5.76 -21.92 1.27
N PRO A 19 7.02 -22.07 1.68
CA PRO A 19 7.68 -21.06 2.50
C PRO A 19 7.49 -19.66 1.88
N TRP A 20 7.18 -18.68 2.72
CA TRP A 20 6.97 -17.26 2.34
C TRP A 20 5.66 -16.94 1.61
N ASP A 21 4.76 -17.91 1.41
CA ASP A 21 3.46 -17.70 0.78
C ASP A 21 2.36 -17.25 1.76
N TYR A 22 2.53 -16.06 2.36
CA TYR A 22 1.70 -15.64 3.50
C TYR A 22 0.55 -14.71 3.16
N TYR A 23 0.59 -14.06 2.00
CA TYR A 23 -0.32 -12.95 1.72
C TYR A 23 -1.09 -13.19 0.43
N LYS A 24 -2.33 -12.70 0.42
CA LYS A 24 -3.10 -12.47 -0.80
C LYS A 24 -3.35 -10.97 -0.97
N VAL A 25 -3.29 -10.50 -2.20
CA VAL A 25 -3.65 -9.12 -2.54
C VAL A 25 -5.18 -9.01 -2.54
N VAL A 26 -5.71 -8.13 -1.69
CA VAL A 26 -7.14 -7.82 -1.59
C VAL A 26 -7.50 -6.68 -2.53
N ALA A 27 -6.64 -5.66 -2.60
CA ALA A 27 -6.83 -4.51 -3.47
C ALA A 27 -5.48 -3.89 -3.87
N THR A 28 -5.44 -3.28 -5.05
CA THR A 28 -4.37 -2.38 -5.47
C THR A 28 -4.91 -0.97 -5.37
N LEU A 29 -4.19 -0.11 -4.64
CA LEU A 29 -4.56 1.26 -4.36
C LEU A 29 -3.66 2.18 -5.19
N PRO A 30 -4.24 2.99 -6.10
CA PRO A 30 -3.48 3.94 -6.90
C PRO A 30 -2.70 4.89 -5.99
N GLY A 31 -1.42 5.07 -6.26
CA GLY A 31 -0.56 5.91 -5.43
C GLY A 31 -1.07 7.36 -5.31
N GLU A 32 -1.70 7.89 -6.36
CA GLU A 32 -2.24 9.27 -6.35
C GLU A 32 -3.37 9.48 -5.31
N GLU A 33 -4.06 8.42 -4.91
CA GLU A 33 -5.17 8.47 -3.96
C GLU A 33 -4.72 8.25 -2.51
N VAL A 34 -3.66 7.46 -2.31
CA VAL A 34 -3.20 7.05 -0.97
C VAL A 34 -2.04 7.89 -0.42
N TYR A 35 -1.28 8.54 -1.28
CA TYR A 35 -0.24 9.48 -0.85
C TYR A 35 -0.87 10.84 -0.51
N THR A 36 -0.34 11.51 0.51
CA THR A 36 -0.80 12.84 0.89
C THR A 36 -0.52 13.84 -0.23
N LYS A 37 -1.55 14.60 -0.62
CA LYS A 37 -1.42 15.66 -1.63
C LYS A 37 -0.50 16.77 -1.10
N LEU A 38 0.27 17.39 -1.99
CA LEU A 38 1.16 18.50 -1.61
C LEU A 38 0.38 19.68 -0.98
N SER A 39 -0.83 19.95 -1.47
CA SER A 39 -1.73 20.98 -0.93
C SER A 39 -2.16 20.74 0.51
N GLU A 40 -2.22 19.47 0.92
CA GLU A 40 -2.66 19.02 2.26
C GLU A 40 -1.46 18.67 3.16
N SER A 41 -0.23 18.83 2.65
CA SER A 41 0.99 18.46 3.36
C SER A 41 1.22 19.37 4.58
N THR A 42 1.52 18.74 5.72
CA THR A 42 1.93 19.41 6.96
C THR A 42 3.44 19.65 7.03
N CYS A 43 4.19 19.24 6.01
CA CYS A 43 5.64 19.35 5.96
C CYS A 43 6.10 20.80 5.75
N LYS A 44 6.91 21.32 6.69
CA LYS A 44 7.44 22.71 6.65
C LYS A 44 8.38 22.99 5.47
N LEU A 45 8.87 21.94 4.80
CA LEU A 45 9.79 22.06 3.67
C LEU A 45 9.05 22.10 2.32
N VAL A 46 7.76 21.76 2.30
CA VAL A 46 6.95 21.85 1.09
C VAL A 46 6.50 23.30 0.92
N LYS A 47 6.92 23.92 -0.19
CA LYS A 47 6.37 25.21 -0.61
C LYS A 47 4.94 24.98 -1.10
N LYS A 48 4.00 25.71 -0.51
CA LYS A 48 2.60 25.74 -0.95
C LYS A 48 2.45 26.53 -2.24
#